data_AF-A0A8T5KS58-F1
#
_entry.id   AF-A0A8T5KS58-F1
#
_cell.length_a   1.000
_cell.length_b   1.000
_cell.length_c   1.000
_cell.angle_alpha   90.00
_cell.angle_beta   90.00
_cell.angle_gamma   90.00
#
_symmetry.space_group_name_H-M   'P 1'
#
loop_
_entity.id
_entity.type
_entity.pdbx_description
1 polymer ?
#
loop_
_entity_poly.entity_id
_entity_poly.type
_entity_poly.pdbx_seq_one_letter_code
_entity_poly.pdbx_strand_id
1 'polypeptide(L)'
;MVFGSIADIFFQWEHMGVFDYILPFLLVFALVFGILNATRFLGESKGIYAIIALVIGFMSLRYQYLFSDFISELFPRLGVGLAILLSIMILVGLFIEKDYQKYWAWGLSALGFVIALVIFYQTTTRMGWYWGGYGSEAVGFIVLAVLIVGVIIAVAASGGKDDGSKAAKSGAEAIFGPWRK
;
A
#
# COMPACT_ATOMS: atom_id res chain seq x y z
N MET A 1 -34.90 34.83 16.96
CA MET A 1 -34.02 34.30 15.90
C MET A 1 -32.67 34.05 16.55
N VAL A 2 -32.37 32.81 16.93
CA VAL A 2 -31.04 32.47 17.44
C VAL A 2 -30.14 32.36 16.23
N PHE A 3 -29.54 33.48 15.83
CA PHE A 3 -28.33 33.42 15.03
C PHE A 3 -27.22 33.07 16.01
N GLY A 4 -26.62 31.87 15.90
CA GLY A 4 -25.32 31.66 16.52
C GLY A 4 -25.08 30.36 17.26
N SER A 5 -25.79 29.26 16.98
CA SER A 5 -25.18 27.95 17.26
C SER A 5 -24.16 27.62 16.17
N ILE A 6 -23.05 26.96 16.52
CA ILE A 6 -22.07 26.51 15.53
C ILE A 6 -22.68 25.51 14.54
N ALA A 7 -23.74 24.81 14.94
CA ALA A 7 -24.51 23.94 14.08
C ALA A 7 -25.19 24.74 12.95
N ASP A 8 -25.78 25.90 13.26
CA ASP A 8 -26.41 26.75 12.23
C ASP A 8 -25.40 27.24 11.19
N ILE A 9 -24.17 27.58 11.62
CA ILE A 9 -23.07 27.97 10.73
C ILE A 9 -22.67 26.81 9.83
N PHE A 10 -22.55 25.60 10.40
CA PHE A 10 -22.18 24.41 9.63
C PHE A 10 -23.28 24.01 8.64
N PHE A 11 -24.54 24.06 9.04
CA PHE A 11 -25.67 23.84 8.13
C PHE A 11 -25.70 24.88 7.02
N GLN A 12 -25.42 26.16 7.33
CA GLN A 12 -25.31 27.20 6.32
C GLN A 12 -24.16 26.91 5.34
N TRP A 13 -22.98 26.52 5.83
CA TRP A 13 -21.82 26.19 5.00
C TRP A 13 -22.06 24.93 4.15
N GLU A 14 -22.71 23.93 4.70
CA GLU A 14 -23.16 22.73 3.99
C GLU A 14 -24.12 23.10 2.86
N HIS A 15 -25.14 23.92 3.11
CA HIS A 15 -26.07 24.38 2.08
C HIS A 15 -25.40 25.27 1.01
N MET A 16 -24.35 26.01 1.38
CA MET A 16 -23.53 26.77 0.43
C MET A 16 -22.51 25.89 -0.32
N GLY A 17 -22.47 24.58 -0.06
CA GLY A 17 -21.55 23.63 -0.70
C GLY A 17 -20.10 23.77 -0.25
N VAL A 18 -19.81 24.52 0.83
CA VAL A 18 -18.42 24.79 1.29
C VAL A 18 -17.65 23.48 1.54
N PHE A 19 -18.30 22.48 2.11
CA PHE A 19 -17.68 21.18 2.40
C PHE A 19 -17.35 20.37 1.14
N ASP A 20 -18.11 20.54 0.06
CA ASP A 20 -17.85 19.88 -1.23
C ASP A 20 -16.56 20.36 -1.89
N TYR A 21 -16.05 21.54 -1.49
CA TYR A 21 -14.76 22.08 -1.93
C TYR A 21 -13.68 21.89 -0.87
N ILE A 22 -13.93 22.29 0.38
CA ILE A 22 -12.90 22.32 1.42
C ILE A 22 -12.44 20.91 1.82
N LEU A 23 -13.34 19.94 1.94
CA LEU A 23 -12.99 18.58 2.34
C LEU A 23 -12.02 17.90 1.35
N PRO A 24 -12.33 17.84 0.04
CA PRO A 24 -11.40 17.23 -0.91
C PRO A 24 -10.07 18.00 -1.01
N PHE A 25 -10.10 19.33 -0.97
CA PHE A 25 -8.88 20.16 -0.94
C PHE A 25 -7.97 19.80 0.25
N LEU A 26 -8.52 19.77 1.46
CA LEU A 26 -7.77 19.47 2.67
C LEU A 26 -7.19 18.05 2.63
N LEU A 27 -7.94 17.09 2.09
CA LEU A 27 -7.48 15.70 1.98
C LEU A 27 -6.29 15.58 1.01
N VAL A 28 -6.37 16.20 -0.16
CA VAL A 28 -5.24 16.22 -1.12
C VAL A 28 -4.04 16.95 -0.55
N PHE A 29 -4.27 18.13 0.04
CA PHE A 29 -3.21 18.91 0.70
C PHE A 29 -2.48 18.08 1.75
N ALA A 30 -3.22 17.47 2.69
CA ALA A 30 -2.65 16.69 3.77
C ALA A 30 -1.90 15.45 3.26
N LEU A 31 -2.45 14.74 2.27
CA LEU A 31 -1.83 13.57 1.68
C LEU A 31 -0.52 13.93 0.97
N VAL A 32 -0.54 14.93 0.09
CA VAL A 32 0.64 15.36 -0.67
C VAL A 32 1.70 15.92 0.27
N PHE A 33 1.32 16.78 1.21
CA PHE A 33 2.23 17.31 2.21
C PHE A 33 2.87 16.18 3.04
N GLY A 34 2.06 15.23 3.51
CA GLY A 34 2.50 14.08 4.28
C GLY A 34 3.49 13.21 3.51
N ILE A 35 3.21 12.90 2.25
CA ILE A 35 4.10 12.12 1.38
C ILE A 35 5.42 12.86 1.16
N LEU A 36 5.38 14.15 0.81
CA LEU A 36 6.59 14.94 0.57
C LEU A 36 7.46 15.06 1.84
N ASN A 37 6.83 15.26 3.00
CA ASN A 37 7.52 15.34 4.28
C ASN A 37 8.08 13.98 4.74
N ALA A 38 7.37 12.87 4.47
CA ALA A 38 7.83 11.52 4.80
C ALA A 38 8.99 11.07 3.90
N THR A 39 8.93 11.38 2.60
CA THR A 39 9.94 10.97 1.61
C THR A 39 11.16 11.89 1.59
N ARG A 40 11.05 13.11 2.12
CA ARG A 40 12.10 14.15 2.09
C ARG A 40 12.63 14.40 0.67
N PHE A 41 11.76 14.30 -0.33
CA PHE A 41 12.14 14.29 -1.75
C PHE A 41 12.90 15.55 -2.19
N LEU A 42 12.64 16.70 -1.58
CA LEU A 42 13.32 17.98 -1.87
C LEU A 42 14.16 18.47 -0.68
N GLY A 43 14.63 17.55 0.17
CA GLY A 43 15.41 17.87 1.38
C GLY A 43 14.55 18.13 2.63
N GLU A 44 14.98 19.03 3.51
CA GLU A 44 14.30 19.28 4.80
C GLU A 44 13.49 20.60 4.81
N SER A 45 13.09 21.10 3.65
CA SER A 45 12.32 22.36 3.55
C SER A 45 10.81 22.14 3.64
N LYS A 46 10.29 22.12 4.87
CA LYS A 46 8.84 22.00 5.13
C LYS A 46 8.00 23.08 4.46
N GLY A 47 8.55 24.29 4.30
CA GLY A 47 7.85 25.39 3.61
C GLY A 47 7.59 25.10 2.15
N ILE A 48 8.56 24.50 1.44
CA ILE A 48 8.40 24.11 0.03
C ILE A 48 7.34 23.01 -0.09
N TYR A 49 7.34 22.04 0.82
CA TYR A 49 6.32 20.99 0.85
C TYR A 49 4.91 21.54 1.03
N ALA A 50 4.74 22.52 1.93
CA ALA A 50 3.45 23.16 2.14
C ALA A 50 2.97 23.90 0.88
N ILE A 51 3.85 24.63 0.20
CA ILE A 51 3.49 25.36 -1.03
C ILE A 51 3.09 24.38 -2.14
N ILE A 52 3.87 23.32 -2.37
CA ILE A 52 3.57 22.31 -3.40
C ILE A 52 2.24 21.62 -3.10
N ALA A 53 2.04 21.18 -1.87
CA ALA A 53 0.81 20.54 -1.45
C ALA A 53 -0.41 21.47 -1.59
N LEU A 54 -0.24 22.76 -1.31
CA LEU A 54 -1.30 23.77 -1.43
C LEU A 54 -1.66 24.02 -2.90
N VAL A 55 -0.68 24.11 -3.79
CA VAL A 55 -0.92 24.23 -5.24
C VAL A 55 -1.65 22.99 -5.76
N ILE A 56 -1.20 21.79 -5.40
CA ILE A 56 -1.85 20.54 -5.84
C ILE A 56 -3.25 20.40 -5.23
N GLY A 57 -3.40 20.76 -3.95
CA GLY A 57 -4.70 20.84 -3.29
C GLY A 57 -5.66 21.76 -4.04
N PHE A 58 -5.25 22.98 -4.39
CA PHE A 58 -6.10 23.87 -5.18
C PHE A 58 -6.37 23.35 -6.59
N MET A 59 -5.42 22.65 -7.23
CA MET A 59 -5.67 22.00 -8.51
C MET A 59 -6.74 20.91 -8.41
N SER A 60 -6.86 20.23 -7.28
CA SER A 60 -7.91 19.20 -7.07
C SER A 60 -9.32 19.80 -7.09
N LEU A 61 -9.50 21.06 -6.67
CA LEU A 61 -10.78 21.76 -6.72
C LEU A 61 -11.29 21.96 -8.15
N ARG A 62 -10.40 22.00 -9.15
CA ARG A 62 -10.80 22.19 -10.54
C ARG A 62 -11.51 20.97 -11.13
N TYR A 63 -11.23 19.78 -10.59
CA TYR A 63 -11.72 18.51 -11.11
C TYR A 63 -12.46 17.71 -10.02
N GLN A 64 -13.40 18.36 -9.33
CA GLN A 64 -14.11 17.77 -8.19
C GLN A 64 -14.78 16.42 -8.51
N TYR A 65 -15.34 16.31 -9.71
CA TYR A 65 -15.98 15.08 -10.19
C TYR A 65 -14.99 13.91 -10.23
N LEU A 66 -13.79 14.12 -10.76
CA LEU A 66 -12.77 13.08 -10.85
C LEU A 66 -12.26 12.68 -9.48
N PHE A 67 -12.14 13.62 -8.54
CA PHE A 67 -11.62 13.33 -7.21
C PHE A 67 -12.64 12.60 -6.34
N SER A 68 -13.90 13.06 -6.31
CA SER A 68 -14.96 12.40 -5.54
C SER A 68 -15.19 10.96 -6.03
N ASP A 69 -15.28 10.77 -7.35
CA ASP A 69 -15.39 9.44 -7.94
C ASP A 69 -14.15 8.59 -7.64
N PHE A 70 -12.95 9.18 -7.73
CA PHE A 70 -11.69 8.51 -7.38
C PHE A 70 -11.69 7.95 -5.96
N ILE A 71 -12.02 8.80 -5.00
CA ILE A 71 -12.06 8.44 -3.58
C ILE A 71 -13.16 7.42 -3.30
N SER A 72 -14.35 7.62 -3.88
CA SER A 72 -15.50 6.73 -3.70
C SER A 72 -15.23 5.30 -4.21
N GLU A 73 -14.35 5.14 -5.20
CA GLU A 73 -13.97 3.83 -5.71
C GLU A 73 -12.73 3.26 -5.02
N LEU A 74 -11.72 4.10 -4.77
CA LEU A 74 -10.45 3.71 -4.18
C LEU A 74 -10.62 3.25 -2.74
N PHE A 75 -11.35 4.01 -1.92
CA PHE A 75 -11.44 3.77 -0.47
C PHE A 75 -12.12 2.45 -0.12
N PRO A 76 -13.28 2.09 -0.71
CA PRO A 76 -13.88 0.78 -0.44
C PRO A 76 -12.94 -0.37 -0.79
N ARG A 77 -12.22 -0.27 -1.91
CA ARG A 77 -11.28 -1.31 -2.37
C ARG A 77 -10.04 -1.39 -1.49
N LEU A 78 -9.47 -0.26 -1.10
CA LEU A 78 -8.38 -0.19 -0.13
C LEU A 78 -8.81 -0.75 1.22
N GLY A 79 -10.02 -0.44 1.69
CA GLY A 79 -10.58 -1.00 2.91
C GLY A 79 -10.62 -2.53 2.87
N VAL A 80 -11.11 -3.11 1.78
CA VAL A 80 -11.11 -4.57 1.57
C VAL A 80 -9.68 -5.12 1.52
N GLY A 81 -8.78 -4.51 0.76
CA GLY A 81 -7.38 -4.94 0.65
C GLY A 81 -6.63 -4.91 1.99
N LEU A 82 -6.83 -3.84 2.77
CA LEU A 82 -6.27 -3.70 4.11
C LEU A 82 -6.89 -4.69 5.10
N ALA A 83 -8.20 -4.94 5.03
CA ALA A 83 -8.85 -5.95 5.87
C ALA A 83 -8.30 -7.36 5.59
N ILE A 84 -8.06 -7.71 4.33
CA ILE A 84 -7.41 -8.96 3.94
C ILE A 84 -6.00 -9.02 4.51
N LEU A 85 -5.20 -7.97 4.33
CA LEU A 85 -3.81 -7.92 4.80
C LEU A 85 -3.72 -8.03 6.33
N LEU A 86 -4.60 -7.32 7.06
CA LEU A 86 -4.72 -7.41 8.51
C LEU A 86 -5.11 -8.82 8.95
N SER A 87 -6.09 -9.43 8.29
CA SER A 87 -6.52 -10.80 8.60
C SER A 87 -5.37 -11.81 8.46
N ILE A 88 -4.61 -11.71 7.36
CA ILE A 88 -3.42 -12.54 7.15
C ILE A 88 -2.35 -12.24 8.19
N MET A 89 -2.09 -10.97 8.50
CA MET A 89 -1.09 -10.58 9.49
C MET A 89 -1.42 -11.13 10.89
N ILE A 90 -2.70 -11.18 11.27
CA ILE A 90 -3.14 -11.79 12.53
C ILE A 90 -2.89 -13.30 12.51
N LEU A 91 -3.28 -14.00 11.43
CA LEU A 91 -3.06 -15.45 11.31
C LEU A 91 -1.57 -15.81 11.33
N VAL A 92 -0.76 -15.09 10.54
CA VAL A 92 0.71 -15.26 10.50
C VAL A 92 1.31 -14.93 11.87
N GLY A 93 0.88 -13.84 12.51
CA GLY A 93 1.38 -13.46 13.83
C GLY A 93 1.06 -14.45 14.94
N LEU A 94 -0.03 -15.21 14.82
CA LEU A 94 -0.47 -16.18 15.82
C LEU A 94 0.27 -17.53 15.70
N PHE A 95 0.55 -17.97 14.48
CA PHE A 95 1.07 -19.32 14.21
C PHE A 95 2.58 -19.38 13.92
N ILE A 96 3.26 -18.24 13.80
CA ILE A 96 4.65 -18.22 13.32
C ILE A 96 5.64 -17.85 14.43
N GLU A 97 6.65 -18.70 14.57
CA GLU A 97 7.78 -18.51 15.46
C GLU A 97 8.71 -17.37 14.96
N LYS A 98 9.31 -16.65 15.92
CA LYS A 98 10.10 -15.42 15.68
C LYS A 98 11.26 -15.60 14.69
N ASP A 99 11.77 -16.81 14.51
CA ASP A 99 12.92 -17.09 13.62
C ASP A 99 12.59 -16.94 12.12
N TYR A 100 11.32 -17.06 11.72
CA TYR A 100 10.88 -16.90 10.33
C TYR A 100 10.27 -15.53 10.03
N GLN A 101 10.23 -14.64 11.03
CA GLN A 101 9.51 -13.38 10.98
C GLN A 101 10.00 -12.45 9.86
N LYS A 102 11.31 -12.48 9.52
CA LYS A 102 11.89 -11.69 8.43
C LYS A 102 11.40 -12.11 7.04
N TYR A 103 11.28 -13.42 6.80
CA TYR A 103 10.80 -13.95 5.52
C TYR A 103 9.31 -13.66 5.32
N TRP A 104 8.52 -13.78 6.39
CA TRP A 104 7.10 -13.44 6.38
C TRP A 104 6.84 -11.94 6.24
N ALA A 105 7.66 -11.09 6.86
CA ALA A 105 7.58 -9.65 6.65
C ALA A 105 7.81 -9.28 5.18
N TRP A 106 8.78 -9.93 4.52
CA TRP A 106 9.00 -9.75 3.09
C TRP A 106 7.83 -10.26 2.24
N GLY A 107 7.30 -11.45 2.54
CA GLY A 107 6.12 -11.99 1.87
C GLY A 107 4.87 -11.12 2.01
N LEU A 108 4.60 -10.60 3.21
CA LEU A 108 3.50 -9.67 3.48
C LEU A 108 3.69 -8.33 2.76
N SER A 109 4.91 -7.81 2.70
CA SER A 109 5.20 -6.58 1.97
C SER A 109 5.00 -6.73 0.45
N ALA A 110 5.45 -7.85 -0.12
CA ALA A 110 5.23 -8.19 -1.53
C ALA A 110 3.73 -8.36 -1.83
N LEU A 111 3.00 -9.05 -0.95
CA LEU A 111 1.56 -9.22 -1.08
C LEU A 111 0.82 -7.87 -0.99
N GLY A 112 1.16 -7.03 -0.02
CA GLY A 112 0.58 -5.70 0.12
C GLY A 112 0.84 -4.82 -1.10
N PHE A 113 2.05 -4.90 -1.68
CA PHE A 113 2.39 -4.21 -2.90
C PHE A 113 1.55 -4.70 -4.09
N VAL A 114 1.35 -6.01 -4.23
CA VAL A 114 0.47 -6.56 -5.27
C VAL A 114 -0.98 -6.09 -5.09
N ILE A 115 -1.51 -6.16 -3.87
CA ILE A 115 -2.87 -5.72 -3.57
C ILE A 115 -3.02 -4.24 -3.97
N ALA A 116 -2.04 -3.40 -3.61
CA ALA A 116 -2.03 -1.99 -4.00
C ALA A 116 -2.02 -1.80 -5.53
N LEU A 117 -1.21 -2.56 -6.27
CA LEU A 117 -1.19 -2.51 -7.73
C LEU A 117 -2.51 -2.94 -8.36
N VAL A 118 -3.12 -4.02 -7.85
CA VAL A 118 -4.43 -4.51 -8.33
C VAL A 118 -5.51 -3.46 -8.09
N ILE A 119 -5.57 -2.88 -6.89
CA ILE A 119 -6.55 -1.85 -6.55
C ILE A 119 -6.35 -0.61 -7.42
N PHE A 120 -5.11 -0.14 -7.57
CA PHE A 120 -4.78 1.01 -8.41
C PHE A 120 -5.20 0.77 -9.86
N TYR A 121 -4.88 -0.41 -10.40
CA TYR A 121 -5.25 -0.79 -11.75
C TYR A 121 -6.77 -0.84 -11.97
N GLN A 122 -7.50 -1.51 -11.08
CA GLN A 122 -8.95 -1.60 -11.19
C GLN A 122 -9.59 -0.21 -11.08
N THR A 123 -9.02 0.69 -10.26
CA THR A 123 -9.57 2.04 -10.00
C THR A 123 -9.40 2.92 -11.23
N THR A 124 -8.22 2.91 -11.83
CA THR A 124 -7.93 3.64 -13.08
C THR A 124 -8.73 3.10 -14.27
N THR A 125 -8.97 1.79 -14.34
CA THR A 125 -9.80 1.17 -15.39
C THR A 125 -11.28 1.60 -15.27
N ARG A 126 -11.84 1.59 -14.06
CA ARG A 126 -13.26 1.94 -13.85
C ARG A 126 -13.55 3.41 -14.14
N MET A 127 -12.57 4.29 -13.98
CA MET A 127 -12.69 5.72 -14.26
C MET A 127 -12.52 6.08 -15.74
N GLY A 128 -12.36 5.09 -16.63
CA GLY A 128 -12.18 5.35 -18.06
C GLY A 128 -10.88 6.07 -18.38
N TRP A 129 -9.91 6.09 -17.44
CA TRP A 129 -8.62 6.73 -17.64
C TRP A 129 -7.71 5.93 -18.59
N TYR A 130 -8.14 4.73 -18.98
CA TYR A 130 -7.43 3.79 -19.83
C TYR A 130 -7.77 4.00 -21.31
N TRP A 131 -6.88 4.64 -22.06
CA TRP A 131 -7.03 4.97 -23.49
C TRP A 131 -6.79 3.79 -24.47
N GLY A 132 -7.08 2.53 -24.09
CA GLY A 132 -6.89 1.40 -25.01
C GLY A 132 -7.51 0.08 -24.53
N GLY A 133 -8.35 -0.56 -25.34
CA GLY A 133 -9.20 -1.70 -25.00
C GLY A 133 -8.53 -3.05 -24.67
N TYR A 134 -7.35 -3.07 -24.03
CA TYR A 134 -6.59 -4.28 -23.68
C TYR A 134 -6.53 -4.58 -22.17
N GLY A 135 -7.32 -3.87 -21.36
CA GLY A 135 -7.12 -3.85 -19.91
C GLY A 135 -7.67 -5.04 -19.12
N SER A 136 -8.80 -5.62 -19.53
CA SER A 136 -9.43 -6.71 -18.76
C SER A 136 -8.62 -8.01 -18.76
N GLU A 137 -7.85 -8.27 -19.82
CA GLU A 137 -7.10 -9.52 -20.00
C GLU A 137 -5.77 -9.50 -19.25
N ALA A 138 -5.09 -8.35 -19.20
CA ALA A 138 -3.82 -8.18 -18.49
C ALA A 138 -3.94 -8.44 -16.98
N VAL A 139 -5.11 -8.18 -16.37
CA VAL A 139 -5.37 -8.48 -14.94
C VAL A 139 -5.28 -9.97 -14.66
N GLY A 140 -5.83 -10.80 -15.56
CA GLY A 140 -5.71 -12.25 -15.46
C GLY A 140 -4.26 -12.69 -15.48
N PHE A 141 -3.46 -12.11 -16.37
CA PHE A 141 -2.02 -12.39 -16.46
C PHE A 141 -1.22 -11.88 -15.27
N ILE A 142 -1.56 -10.73 -14.69
CA ILE A 142 -0.88 -10.18 -13.50
C ILE A 142 -1.21 -11.02 -12.27
N VAL A 143 -2.48 -11.39 -12.08
CA VAL A 143 -2.90 -12.29 -10.98
C VAL A 143 -2.23 -13.66 -11.12
N LEU A 144 -2.17 -14.19 -12.35
CA LEU A 144 -1.46 -15.43 -12.66
C LEU A 144 0.05 -15.29 -12.42
N ALA A 145 0.67 -14.17 -12.82
CA ALA A 145 2.09 -13.92 -12.60
C ALA A 145 2.42 -13.80 -11.10
N VAL A 146 1.56 -13.18 -10.30
CA VAL A 146 1.71 -13.14 -8.83
C VAL A 146 1.56 -14.52 -8.23
N LEU A 147 0.57 -15.31 -8.66
CA LEU A 147 0.41 -16.70 -8.20
C LEU A 147 1.65 -17.52 -8.55
N ILE A 148 2.18 -17.37 -9.77
CA ILE A 148 3.39 -18.06 -10.21
C ILE A 148 4.61 -17.61 -9.39
N VAL A 149 4.81 -16.31 -9.16
CA VAL A 149 5.92 -15.79 -8.34
C VAL A 149 5.78 -16.26 -6.89
N GLY A 150 4.55 -16.26 -6.34
CA GLY A 150 4.25 -16.79 -5.01
C GLY A 150 4.56 -18.29 -4.89
N VAL A 151 4.20 -19.09 -5.91
CA VAL A 151 4.53 -20.51 -5.99
C VAL A 151 6.04 -20.74 -6.16
N ILE A 152 6.72 -19.96 -7.01
CA ILE A 152 8.18 -20.05 -7.20
C ILE A 152 8.91 -19.74 -5.88
N ILE A 153 8.47 -18.71 -5.15
CA ILE A 153 9.05 -18.38 -3.84
C ILE A 153 8.75 -19.48 -2.82
N ALA A 154 7.54 -20.04 -2.81
CA ALA A 154 7.17 -21.14 -1.92
C ALA A 154 8.02 -22.40 -2.19
N VAL A 155 8.23 -22.73 -3.48
CA VAL A 155 9.04 -23.87 -3.92
C VAL A 155 10.54 -23.62 -3.66
N ALA A 156 11.03 -22.42 -3.91
CA ALA A 156 12.41 -22.03 -3.62
C ALA A 156 12.71 -21.99 -2.12
N ALA A 157 11.73 -21.62 -1.29
CA ALA A 157 11.83 -21.65 0.16
C ALA A 157 11.74 -23.07 0.72
N SER A 158 11.02 -23.99 0.08
CA SER A 158 10.98 -25.41 0.47
C SER A 158 12.21 -26.22 0.04
N GLY A 159 12.94 -25.78 -0.99
CA GLY A 159 14.12 -26.50 -1.52
C GLY A 159 15.46 -26.11 -0.86
N GLY A 160 15.48 -25.18 0.09
CA GLY A 160 16.70 -24.47 0.49
C GLY A 160 17.34 -24.83 1.82
N LYS A 161 16.83 -25.81 2.59
CA LYS A 161 17.40 -26.17 3.90
C LYS A 161 17.21 -27.66 4.20
N ASP A 162 18.21 -28.49 3.89
CA ASP A 162 18.82 -29.34 4.95
C ASP A 162 20.07 -30.17 4.58
N ASP A 163 20.54 -30.26 3.33
CA ASP A 163 21.61 -31.23 3.02
C ASP A 163 23.06 -30.67 3.03
N GLY A 164 23.28 -29.38 2.77
CA GLY A 164 24.64 -28.85 2.61
C GLY A 164 25.41 -28.54 3.91
N SER A 165 24.71 -28.18 4.99
CA SER A 165 25.36 -27.69 6.22
C SER A 165 25.73 -28.81 7.20
N LYS A 166 24.96 -29.92 7.23
CA LYS A 166 25.24 -31.07 8.10
C LYS A 166 26.40 -31.93 7.55
N ALA A 167 26.49 -32.10 6.23
CA ALA A 167 27.60 -32.82 5.58
C ALA A 167 28.95 -32.10 5.77
N ALA A 168 28.98 -30.76 5.66
CA ALA A 168 30.20 -29.97 5.82
C ALA A 168 30.73 -29.98 7.27
N LYS A 169 29.84 -29.96 8.27
CA LYS A 169 30.23 -30.04 9.69
C LYS A 169 30.71 -31.43 10.09
N SER A 170 30.03 -32.49 9.62
CA SER A 170 30.43 -33.88 9.89
C SER A 170 31.77 -34.24 9.24
N GLY A 171 32.04 -33.77 8.01
CA GLY A 171 33.32 -33.98 7.34
C GLY A 171 34.48 -33.22 8.00
N ALA A 172 34.24 -31.99 8.49
CA ALA A 172 35.26 -31.22 9.19
C ALA A 172 35.62 -31.81 10.57
N GLU A 173 34.63 -32.32 11.32
CA GLU A 173 34.89 -33.02 12.60
C GLU A 173 35.63 -34.34 12.40
N ALA A 174 35.34 -35.10 11.33
CA ALA A 174 36.03 -36.34 11.02
C ALA A 174 37.51 -36.12 10.62
N ILE A 175 37.82 -34.99 9.97
CA ILE A 175 39.17 -34.68 9.47
C ILE A 175 40.02 -33.97 10.54
N PHE A 176 39.44 -33.04 11.29
CA PHE A 176 40.18 -32.19 12.23
C PHE A 176 40.01 -32.56 13.70
N GLY A 177 39.10 -33.49 14.03
CA GLY A 177 38.91 -34.02 15.38
C GLY A 177 40.15 -34.68 16.01
N PRO A 178 40.94 -35.49 15.28
CA PRO A 178 42.11 -36.18 15.85
C PRO A 178 43.29 -35.27 16.20
N TRP A 179 43.36 -34.08 15.61
CA TRP A 179 44.49 -33.14 15.76
C TRP A 179 44.25 -32.05 16.80
N ARG A 180 43.13 -32.12 17.52
CA ARG A 180 42.66 -31.07 18.46
C ARG A 180 42.79 -31.44 19.93
N LYS A 181 43.56 -32.49 20.27
CA LYS A 181 43.93 -32.86 21.64
C LYS A 181 45.43 -32.74 21.86
#